data_AF-X1MDQ9-F1
#
_entry.id   AF-X1MDQ9-F1
#
_cell.length_a   1.000
_cell.length_b   1.000
_cell.length_c   1.000
_cell.angle_alpha   90.00
_cell.angle_beta   90.00
_cell.angle_gamma   90.00
#
_symmetry.space_group_name_H-M   'P 1'
#
loop_
_entity.id
_entity.type
_entity.pdbx_description
1 polymer ?
#
loop_
_entity_poly.entity_id
_entity_poly.type
_entity_poly.pdbx_seq_one_letter_code
_entity_poly.pdbx_strand_id
1 'polypeptide(L)'
;VGVFGSNSPVILAIACGGVKQIAIDKMERLVQKVRAVELIKGTANRLYAKAIEAIDNADDYNTLKKVQRDYIDQLNHVAKDTQAKPLIVGIIGEFYVTLEPFSNLNIESELGKLGVEVRRRTFISEWAKFSFFFNSLGLDEKSKIHKAALPYLKRDIGGDGWESVGEKVLHAKEYDGLIHLAPFTCMPETVAQNIMPATKENISVLTILCDEQMNKTGMLTRLEAFVDLLKSRRRARNNNQHKES
;
A
#
# COMPACT_ATOMS: atom_id res chain seq x y z
N VAL A 1 -3.96 -43.41 12.60
CA VAL A 1 -5.17 -42.93 13.31
C VAL A 1 -4.76 -41.75 14.17
N GLY A 2 -5.07 -40.54 13.73
CA GLY A 2 -4.73 -39.29 14.40
C GLY A 2 -5.72 -38.23 13.91
N VAL A 3 -6.72 -38.00 14.75
CA VAL A 3 -7.99 -37.35 14.43
C VAL A 3 -7.79 -35.84 14.27
N PHE A 4 -7.81 -35.33 13.03
CA PHE A 4 -8.14 -33.92 12.74
C PHE A 4 -9.65 -33.74 12.98
N GLY A 5 -10.04 -33.78 14.24
CA GLY A 5 -11.41 -33.57 14.69
C GLY A 5 -11.66 -32.08 14.88
N SER A 6 -12.01 -31.39 13.80
CA SER A 6 -12.68 -30.10 13.88
C SER A 6 -13.54 -29.89 12.63
N ASN A 7 -14.63 -30.64 12.53
CA ASN A 7 -15.70 -30.45 11.55
C ASN A 7 -16.60 -29.27 11.91
N SER A 8 -16.02 -28.11 12.28
CA SER A 8 -16.80 -26.89 12.43
C SER A 8 -16.80 -26.18 11.08
N PRO A 9 -17.95 -26.06 10.38
CA PRO A 9 -18.04 -25.34 9.11
C PRO A 9 -17.53 -23.89 9.23
N VAL A 10 -17.59 -23.33 10.44
CA VAL A 10 -17.07 -21.99 10.77
C VAL A 10 -15.55 -21.91 10.63
N ILE A 11 -14.80 -22.90 11.11
CA ILE A 11 -13.33 -22.89 11.05
C ILE A 11 -12.86 -23.02 9.60
N LEU A 12 -13.54 -23.85 8.81
CA LEU A 12 -13.26 -24.00 7.39
C LEU A 12 -13.57 -22.71 6.62
N ALA A 13 -14.68 -22.03 6.94
CA ALA A 13 -15.04 -20.75 6.34
C ALA A 13 -14.01 -19.65 6.65
N ILE A 14 -13.55 -19.55 7.91
CA ILE A 14 -12.49 -18.60 8.31
C ILE A 14 -11.19 -18.90 7.56
N ALA A 15 -10.79 -20.16 7.46
CA ALA A 15 -9.60 -20.57 6.72
C ALA A 15 -9.71 -20.23 5.23
N CYS A 16 -10.86 -20.51 4.62
CA CYS A 16 -11.14 -20.18 3.22
C CYS A 16 -11.05 -18.66 2.98
N GLY A 17 -11.71 -17.85 3.82
CA GLY A 17 -11.65 -16.39 3.76
C GLY A 17 -10.22 -15.87 3.90
N GLY A 18 -9.42 -16.42 4.82
CA GLY A 18 -8.02 -16.05 4.98
C GLY A 18 -7.16 -16.33 3.74
N VAL A 19 -7.36 -17.47 3.08
CA VAL A 19 -6.63 -17.81 1.84
C VAL A 19 -7.06 -16.91 0.68
N LYS A 20 -8.36 -16.60 0.56
CA LYS A 20 -8.87 -15.63 -0.44
C LYS A 20 -8.27 -14.25 -0.21
N GLN A 21 -8.22 -13.76 1.03
CA GLN A 21 -7.62 -12.46 1.34
C GLN A 21 -6.13 -12.40 0.96
N ILE A 22 -5.36 -13.46 1.24
CA ILE A 22 -3.95 -13.54 0.82
C ILE A 22 -3.84 -13.52 -0.72
N ALA A 23 -4.80 -14.12 -1.44
CA ALA A 23 -4.82 -14.08 -2.90
C ALA A 23 -5.11 -12.67 -3.43
N ILE A 24 -6.05 -11.95 -2.81
CA ILE A 24 -6.39 -10.56 -3.11
C ILE A 24 -5.17 -9.65 -2.89
N ASP A 25 -4.53 -9.72 -1.73
CA ASP A 25 -3.35 -8.90 -1.41
C ASP A 25 -2.21 -9.11 -2.42
N LYS A 26 -2.02 -10.36 -2.89
CA LYS A 26 -1.05 -10.67 -3.96
C LYS A 26 -1.44 -10.03 -5.29
N MET A 27 -2.73 -10.02 -5.64
CA MET A 27 -3.20 -9.36 -6.87
C MET A 27 -3.00 -7.84 -6.77
N GLU A 28 -3.32 -7.23 -5.64
CA GLU A 28 -3.09 -5.79 -5.41
C GLU A 28 -1.63 -5.39 -5.65
N ARG A 29 -0.69 -6.11 -5.02
CA ARG A 29 0.74 -5.84 -5.17
C ARG A 29 1.21 -5.95 -6.63
N LEU A 30 0.65 -6.87 -7.40
CA LEU A 30 0.99 -7.02 -8.82
C LEU A 30 0.39 -5.87 -9.63
N VAL A 31 -0.87 -5.54 -9.39
CA VAL A 31 -1.59 -4.47 -10.09
C VAL A 31 -0.94 -3.11 -9.84
N GLN A 32 -0.51 -2.82 -8.62
CA GLN A 32 0.24 -1.61 -8.26
C GLN A 32 1.50 -1.41 -9.13
N LYS A 33 2.22 -2.50 -9.42
CA LYS A 33 3.39 -2.49 -10.32
C LYS A 33 3.00 -2.34 -11.78
N VAL A 34 2.00 -3.10 -12.24
CA VAL A 34 1.60 -3.10 -13.65
C VAL A 34 1.02 -1.75 -14.07
N ARG A 35 0.19 -1.11 -13.24
CA ARG A 35 -0.40 0.22 -13.51
C ARG A 35 0.65 1.28 -13.86
N ALA A 36 1.80 1.23 -13.17
CA ALA A 36 2.87 2.21 -13.35
C ALA A 36 3.47 2.19 -14.77
N VAL A 37 3.42 1.04 -15.44
CA VAL A 37 4.11 0.81 -16.72
C VAL A 37 3.20 0.35 -17.84
N GLU A 38 1.89 0.15 -17.60
CA GLU A 38 0.94 -0.24 -18.65
C GLU A 38 0.83 0.85 -19.73
N LEU A 39 0.79 0.42 -21.00
CA LEU A 39 0.61 1.31 -22.15
C LEU A 39 -0.83 1.81 -22.26
N ILE A 40 -1.80 0.92 -22.07
CA ILE A 40 -3.23 1.24 -22.10
C ILE A 40 -3.69 1.40 -20.66
N LYS A 41 -3.85 2.65 -20.20
CA LYS A 41 -4.23 2.97 -18.82
C LYS A 41 -5.59 2.37 -18.45
N GLY A 42 -5.67 1.77 -17.27
CA GLY A 42 -6.86 1.12 -16.74
C GLY A 42 -7.03 -0.35 -17.13
N THR A 43 -6.11 -0.93 -17.92
CA THR A 43 -6.14 -2.36 -18.26
C THR A 43 -5.95 -3.21 -17.02
N ALA A 44 -4.96 -2.88 -16.19
CA ALA A 44 -4.70 -3.56 -14.93
C ALA A 44 -5.89 -3.45 -13.97
N ASN A 45 -6.60 -2.31 -13.92
CA ASN A 45 -7.79 -2.14 -13.07
C ASN A 45 -8.93 -3.07 -13.48
N ARG A 46 -9.19 -3.17 -14.78
CA ARG A 46 -10.23 -4.05 -15.31
C ARG A 46 -9.92 -5.51 -15.03
N LEU A 47 -8.66 -5.93 -15.19
CA LEU A 47 -8.22 -7.28 -14.83
C LEU A 47 -8.33 -7.52 -13.32
N TYR A 48 -7.96 -6.53 -12.50
CA TYR A 48 -8.09 -6.63 -11.05
C TYR A 48 -9.53 -6.82 -10.60
N ALA A 49 -10.46 -6.01 -11.10
CA ALA A 49 -11.89 -6.12 -10.77
C ALA A 49 -12.44 -7.53 -11.09
N LYS A 50 -12.10 -8.06 -12.26
CA LYS A 50 -12.46 -9.43 -12.66
C LYS A 50 -11.79 -10.50 -11.79
N ALA A 51 -10.54 -10.28 -11.38
CA ALA A 51 -9.83 -11.19 -10.50
C ALA A 51 -10.50 -11.26 -9.12
N ILE A 52 -10.94 -10.13 -8.57
CA ILE A 52 -11.67 -10.08 -7.29
C ILE A 52 -12.97 -10.88 -7.37
N GLU A 53 -13.78 -10.64 -8.40
CA GLU A 53 -15.01 -11.40 -8.62
C GLU A 53 -14.74 -12.90 -8.78
N ALA A 54 -13.70 -13.29 -9.52
CA ALA A 54 -13.33 -14.69 -9.71
C ALA A 54 -12.77 -15.35 -8.44
N ILE A 55 -12.04 -14.61 -7.60
CA ILE A 55 -11.55 -15.09 -6.30
C ILE A 55 -12.72 -15.29 -5.34
N ASP A 56 -13.68 -14.36 -5.33
CA ASP A 56 -14.87 -14.45 -4.49
C ASP A 56 -15.71 -15.68 -4.84
N ASN A 57 -15.91 -15.94 -6.13
CA ASN A 57 -16.64 -17.11 -6.64
C ASN A 57 -15.86 -18.44 -6.57
N ALA A 58 -14.60 -18.46 -6.10
CA ALA A 58 -13.85 -19.71 -5.98
C ALA A 58 -14.23 -20.46 -4.70
N ASP A 59 -14.91 -21.60 -4.83
CA ASP A 59 -15.41 -22.38 -3.69
C ASP A 59 -14.39 -23.32 -3.04
N ASP A 60 -13.29 -23.61 -3.74
CA ASP A 60 -12.26 -24.52 -3.27
C ASP A 60 -10.83 -24.02 -3.57
N TYR A 61 -9.86 -24.62 -2.87
CA TYR A 61 -8.46 -24.24 -2.96
C TYR A 61 -7.84 -24.43 -4.36
N ASN A 62 -8.21 -25.49 -5.08
CA ASN A 62 -7.66 -25.76 -6.40
C ASN A 62 -8.18 -24.75 -7.43
N THR A 63 -9.48 -24.45 -7.36
CA THR A 63 -10.11 -23.40 -8.18
C THR A 63 -9.49 -22.04 -7.88
N LEU A 64 -9.35 -21.66 -6.61
CA LEU A 64 -8.72 -20.40 -6.21
C LEU A 64 -7.27 -20.29 -6.73
N LYS A 65 -6.49 -21.37 -6.61
CA LYS A 65 -5.10 -21.43 -7.10
C LYS A 65 -5.03 -21.29 -8.62
N LYS A 66 -5.99 -21.87 -9.36
CA LYS A 66 -6.10 -21.73 -10.81
C LYS A 66 -6.44 -20.28 -11.19
N VAL A 67 -7.49 -19.71 -10.60
CA VAL A 67 -7.89 -18.31 -10.79
C VAL A 67 -6.70 -17.37 -10.54
N GLN A 68 -5.98 -17.56 -9.44
CA GLN A 68 -4.82 -16.75 -9.12
C GLN A 68 -3.74 -16.81 -10.20
N ARG A 69 -3.42 -18.01 -10.70
CA ARG A 69 -2.43 -18.18 -11.78
C ARG A 69 -2.91 -17.49 -13.07
N ASP A 70 -4.14 -17.76 -13.47
CA ASP A 70 -4.72 -17.25 -14.72
C ASP A 70 -4.72 -15.71 -14.76
N TYR A 71 -5.05 -15.04 -13.66
CA TYR A 71 -5.05 -13.57 -13.60
C TYR A 71 -3.65 -12.98 -13.40
N ILE A 72 -2.74 -13.64 -12.69
CA ILE A 72 -1.32 -13.25 -12.63
C ILE A 72 -0.73 -13.27 -14.04
N ASP A 73 -0.98 -14.33 -14.79
CA ASP A 73 -0.45 -14.49 -16.15
C ASP A 73 -1.03 -13.42 -17.08
N GLN A 74 -2.32 -13.13 -17.01
CA GLN A 74 -2.93 -12.02 -17.75
C GLN A 74 -2.31 -10.67 -17.40
N LEU A 75 -2.11 -10.36 -16.11
CA LEU A 75 -1.46 -9.12 -15.65
C LEU A 75 0.02 -9.04 -16.10
N ASN A 76 0.71 -10.17 -16.14
CA ASN A 76 2.09 -10.23 -16.63
C ASN A 76 2.18 -9.95 -18.13
N HIS A 77 1.16 -10.36 -18.91
CA HIS A 77 1.09 -10.15 -20.36
C HIS A 77 0.43 -8.83 -20.78
N VAL A 78 -0.02 -7.98 -19.85
CA VAL A 78 -0.42 -6.60 -20.17
C VAL A 78 0.70 -5.91 -20.93
N ALA A 79 0.36 -5.19 -22.01
CA ALA A 79 1.32 -4.43 -22.78
C ALA A 79 1.93 -3.30 -21.93
N LYS A 80 3.27 -3.30 -21.82
CA LYS A 80 4.03 -2.44 -20.91
C LYS A 80 5.09 -1.64 -21.66
N ASP A 81 5.37 -0.44 -21.16
CA ASP A 81 6.58 0.30 -21.53
C ASP A 81 7.79 -0.32 -20.82
N THR A 82 8.68 -0.96 -21.59
CA THR A 82 9.88 -1.63 -21.07
C THR A 82 11.01 -0.66 -20.73
N GLN A 83 10.93 0.59 -21.19
CA GLN A 83 11.91 1.63 -20.90
C GLN A 83 11.50 2.52 -19.72
N ALA A 84 10.26 2.37 -19.24
CA ALA A 84 9.74 3.13 -18.12
C ALA A 84 10.58 2.88 -16.84
N LYS A 85 10.99 3.98 -16.21
CA LYS A 85 11.59 4.00 -14.88
C LYS A 85 10.63 4.72 -13.93
N PRO A 86 9.56 4.04 -13.47
CA PRO A 86 8.53 4.66 -12.65
C PRO A 86 9.14 5.24 -11.37
N LEU A 87 8.54 6.29 -10.85
CA LEU A 87 8.81 6.70 -9.47
C LEU A 87 8.16 5.68 -8.54
N ILE A 88 8.78 5.44 -7.39
CA ILE A 88 8.21 4.59 -6.36
C ILE A 88 7.66 5.49 -5.26
N VAL A 89 6.36 5.47 -5.03
CA VAL A 89 5.71 6.26 -3.98
C VAL A 89 5.10 5.33 -2.94
N GLY A 90 5.52 5.51 -1.69
CA GLY A 90 4.93 4.80 -0.56
C GLY A 90 3.62 5.45 -0.13
N ILE A 91 2.59 4.66 0.19
CA ILE A 91 1.37 5.13 0.86
C ILE A 91 1.38 4.61 2.28
N ILE A 92 1.26 5.55 3.22
CA ILE A 92 1.20 5.32 4.67
C ILE A 92 0.00 6.07 5.25
N GLY A 93 -0.43 5.72 6.46
CA GLY A 93 -1.54 6.39 7.11
C GLY A 93 -2.41 5.46 7.92
N GLU A 94 -3.56 5.98 8.33
CA GLU A 94 -4.56 5.20 9.06
C GLU A 94 -5.08 4.04 8.20
N PHE A 95 -5.29 2.90 8.85
CA PHE A 95 -5.61 1.62 8.22
C PHE A 95 -6.80 1.69 7.24
N TYR A 96 -7.94 2.24 7.68
CA TYR A 96 -9.17 2.25 6.90
C TYR A 96 -9.05 3.13 5.65
N VAL A 97 -8.62 4.39 5.78
CA VAL A 97 -8.49 5.30 4.62
C VAL A 97 -7.43 4.85 3.62
N THR A 98 -6.43 4.12 4.10
CA THR A 98 -5.38 3.55 3.27
C THR A 98 -5.87 2.35 2.46
N LEU A 99 -6.79 1.56 3.02
CA LEU A 99 -7.31 0.36 2.39
C LEU A 99 -8.53 0.59 1.49
N GLU A 100 -9.44 1.46 1.90
CA GLU A 100 -10.72 1.66 1.21
C GLU A 100 -10.55 2.65 0.03
N PRO A 101 -10.57 2.18 -1.24
CA PRO A 101 -10.30 3.03 -2.39
C PRO A 101 -11.35 4.13 -2.57
N PHE A 102 -12.58 3.92 -2.11
CA PHE A 102 -13.61 4.96 -2.15
C PHE A 102 -13.23 6.14 -1.25
N SER A 103 -12.75 5.87 -0.04
CA SER A 103 -12.40 6.89 0.97
C SER A 103 -11.19 7.74 0.58
N ASN A 104 -10.29 7.22 -0.27
CA ASN A 104 -9.12 7.96 -0.77
C ASN A 104 -9.22 8.34 -2.25
N LEU A 105 -10.42 8.28 -2.83
CA LEU A 105 -10.70 8.65 -4.23
C LEU A 105 -9.85 7.88 -5.26
N ASN A 106 -9.55 6.62 -4.98
CA ASN A 106 -8.77 5.70 -5.81
C ASN A 106 -7.34 6.17 -6.09
N ILE A 107 -6.70 6.76 -5.07
CA ILE A 107 -5.38 7.38 -5.21
C ILE A 107 -4.33 6.46 -5.84
N GLU A 108 -4.34 5.15 -5.52
CA GLU A 108 -3.39 4.20 -6.10
C GLU A 108 -3.55 4.07 -7.62
N SER A 109 -4.80 4.08 -8.09
CA SER A 109 -5.09 4.04 -9.52
C SER A 109 -4.70 5.33 -10.20
N GLU A 110 -4.96 6.47 -9.57
CA GLU A 110 -4.66 7.78 -10.16
C GLU A 110 -3.14 8.00 -10.26
N LEU A 111 -2.37 7.61 -9.24
CA LEU A 111 -0.89 7.56 -9.29
C LEU A 111 -0.38 6.61 -10.39
N GLY A 112 -0.99 5.45 -10.54
CA GLY A 112 -0.68 4.52 -11.62
C GLY A 112 -0.82 5.13 -13.02
N LYS A 113 -1.88 5.93 -13.24
CA LYS A 113 -2.07 6.67 -14.51
C LYS A 113 -0.95 7.69 -14.76
N LEU A 114 -0.39 8.28 -13.70
CA LEU A 114 0.76 9.19 -13.75
C LEU A 114 2.11 8.47 -13.94
N GLY A 115 2.12 7.13 -14.06
CA GLY A 115 3.33 6.32 -14.24
C GLY A 115 4.11 6.08 -12.95
N VAL A 116 3.42 6.09 -11.81
CA VAL A 116 4.01 5.87 -10.48
C VAL A 116 3.72 4.44 -10.02
N GLU A 117 4.76 3.75 -9.56
CA GLU A 117 4.62 2.49 -8.82
C GLU A 117 4.27 2.83 -7.38
N VAL A 118 3.07 2.41 -6.98
CA VAL A 118 2.60 2.58 -5.60
C VAL A 118 3.08 1.41 -4.77
N ARG A 119 3.60 1.68 -3.58
CA ARG A 119 3.92 0.65 -2.60
C ARG A 119 3.22 0.95 -1.29
N ARG A 120 2.59 -0.08 -0.75
CA ARG A 120 1.91 -0.05 0.54
C ARG A 120 2.49 -1.16 1.40
N ARG A 121 2.58 -0.94 2.71
CA ARG A 121 3.00 -1.97 3.68
C ARG A 121 1.81 -2.44 4.51
N THR A 122 0.83 -1.59 4.75
CA THR A 122 -0.46 -1.99 5.31
C THR A 122 -1.22 -2.86 4.32
N PHE A 123 -1.54 -4.12 4.67
CA PHE A 123 -2.47 -4.98 3.92
C PHE A 123 -3.40 -5.69 4.90
N ILE A 124 -4.60 -6.09 4.46
CA ILE A 124 -5.59 -6.75 5.33
C ILE A 124 -5.03 -8.05 5.87
N SER A 125 -4.38 -8.90 5.06
CA SER A 125 -3.85 -10.17 5.56
C SER A 125 -2.69 -9.98 6.54
N GLU A 126 -1.93 -8.90 6.41
CA GLU A 126 -0.83 -8.55 7.31
C GLU A 126 -1.41 -8.02 8.63
N TRP A 127 -2.33 -7.05 8.56
CA TRP A 127 -3.07 -6.55 9.72
C TRP A 127 -3.83 -7.65 10.46
N ALA A 128 -4.52 -8.55 9.77
CA ALA A 128 -5.26 -9.64 10.39
C ALA A 128 -4.32 -10.61 11.13
N LYS A 129 -3.13 -10.90 10.57
CA LYS A 129 -2.10 -11.67 11.29
C LYS A 129 -1.63 -10.95 12.55
N PHE A 130 -1.46 -9.63 12.47
CA PHE A 130 -1.06 -8.79 13.60
C PHE A 130 -2.13 -8.72 14.69
N SER A 131 -3.40 -8.53 14.33
CA SER A 131 -4.50 -8.37 15.28
C SER A 131 -4.98 -9.68 15.93
N PHE A 132 -4.97 -10.80 15.20
CA PHE A 132 -5.72 -11.99 15.62
C PHE A 132 -4.88 -13.20 16.08
N PHE A 133 -3.59 -13.32 15.69
CA PHE A 133 -2.87 -14.59 15.87
C PHE A 133 -1.41 -14.52 16.35
N PHE A 134 -0.63 -13.46 16.07
CA PHE A 134 0.84 -13.55 16.17
C PHE A 134 1.54 -12.78 17.30
N ASN A 135 0.81 -12.27 18.30
CA ASN A 135 1.47 -11.65 19.47
C ASN A 135 2.30 -12.66 20.30
N SER A 136 1.99 -13.97 20.20
CA SER A 136 2.71 -15.02 20.94
C SER A 136 3.95 -15.58 20.21
N LEU A 137 4.17 -15.25 18.93
CA LEU A 137 5.19 -15.86 18.07
C LEU A 137 6.36 -14.93 17.70
N GLY A 138 6.44 -13.74 18.32
CA GLY A 138 7.64 -12.90 18.28
C GLY A 138 7.98 -12.30 16.92
N LEU A 139 7.03 -12.22 15.98
CA LEU A 139 7.24 -11.53 14.70
C LEU A 139 7.25 -10.01 14.92
N ASP A 140 8.47 -9.51 15.14
CA ASP A 140 8.89 -8.17 15.59
C ASP A 140 8.67 -7.04 14.57
N GLU A 141 7.81 -7.14 13.54
CA GLU A 141 7.63 -6.02 12.60
C GLU A 141 7.00 -4.80 13.26
N LYS A 142 5.93 -4.99 14.03
CA LYS A 142 5.30 -3.89 14.80
C LYS A 142 6.28 -3.27 15.78
N SER A 143 7.06 -4.10 16.49
CA SER A 143 8.04 -3.60 17.44
C SER A 143 9.24 -2.94 16.76
N LYS A 144 9.66 -3.33 15.55
CA LYS A 144 10.64 -2.59 14.74
C LYS A 144 10.11 -1.21 14.34
N ILE A 145 8.87 -1.14 13.84
CA ILE A 145 8.21 0.12 13.47
C ILE A 145 8.10 1.03 14.69
N HIS A 146 7.65 0.50 15.83
CA HIS A 146 7.60 1.25 17.08
C HIS A 146 8.99 1.73 17.52
N LYS A 147 10.01 0.85 17.52
CA LYS A 147 11.39 1.20 17.86
C LYS A 147 11.94 2.32 16.97
N ALA A 148 11.58 2.33 15.69
CA ALA A 148 11.95 3.39 14.76
C ALA A 148 11.22 4.71 15.03
N ALA A 149 9.97 4.67 15.50
CA ALA A 149 9.18 5.84 15.87
C ALA A 149 9.55 6.42 17.25
N LEU A 150 10.01 5.59 18.20
CA LEU A 150 10.31 5.97 19.59
C LEU A 150 11.18 7.23 19.77
N PRO A 151 12.22 7.51 18.95
CA PRO A 151 13.00 8.74 19.08
C PRO A 151 12.18 10.01 18.88
N TYR A 152 11.07 9.92 18.13
CA TYR A 152 10.24 11.06 17.75
C TYR A 152 8.88 11.06 18.44
N LEU A 153 8.32 9.89 18.76
CA LEU A 153 7.03 9.71 19.41
C LEU A 153 7.15 8.73 20.59
N LYS A 154 7.42 9.27 21.79
CA LYS A 154 7.70 8.47 22.99
C LYS A 154 6.47 7.89 23.68
N ARG A 155 5.30 8.51 23.49
CA ARG A 155 4.05 8.09 24.13
C ARG A 155 3.14 7.48 23.08
N ASP A 156 2.39 6.46 23.52
CA ASP A 156 1.28 5.94 22.74
C ASP A 156 0.20 7.02 22.64
N ILE A 157 -0.18 7.37 21.41
CA ILE A 157 -1.25 8.32 21.13
C ILE A 157 -2.52 7.60 20.63
N GLY A 158 -2.51 6.26 20.63
CA GLY A 158 -3.53 5.42 20.02
C GLY A 158 -3.52 5.51 18.49
N GLY A 159 -4.34 4.68 17.85
CA GLY A 159 -4.42 4.63 16.38
C GLY A 159 -3.11 4.16 15.74
N ASP A 160 -2.83 4.69 14.53
CA ASP A 160 -1.72 4.28 13.67
C ASP A 160 -0.55 5.30 13.69
N GLY A 161 -0.48 6.16 14.71
CA GLY A 161 0.49 7.26 14.76
C GLY A 161 1.96 6.79 14.87
N TRP A 162 2.22 5.70 15.59
CA TRP A 162 3.55 5.07 15.61
C TRP A 162 3.87 4.40 14.29
N GLU A 163 2.88 3.76 13.69
CA GLU A 163 2.97 3.08 12.41
C GLU A 163 3.38 4.07 11.31
N SER A 164 2.65 5.18 11.17
CA SER A 164 2.94 6.23 10.19
C SER A 164 4.34 6.83 10.32
N VAL A 165 4.78 7.18 11.54
CA VAL A 165 6.13 7.74 11.75
C VAL A 165 7.20 6.67 11.55
N GLY A 166 6.99 5.47 12.09
CA GLY A 166 7.95 4.37 12.05
C GLY A 166 8.17 3.85 10.63
N GLU A 167 7.11 3.72 9.82
CA GLU A 167 7.20 3.32 8.43
C GLU A 167 8.01 4.32 7.60
N LYS A 168 7.80 5.63 7.81
CA LYS A 168 8.65 6.65 7.19
C LYS A 168 10.11 6.44 7.56
N VAL A 169 10.43 6.34 8.85
CA VAL A 169 11.82 6.22 9.32
C VAL A 169 12.50 4.97 8.77
N LEU A 170 11.79 3.84 8.73
CA LEU A 170 12.34 2.57 8.26
C LEU A 170 12.50 2.51 6.74
N HIS A 171 11.53 3.04 6.00
CA HIS A 171 11.39 2.77 4.56
C HIS A 171 11.61 4.00 3.67
N ALA A 172 11.98 5.17 4.21
CA ALA A 172 12.23 6.37 3.41
C ALA A 172 13.26 6.18 2.28
N LYS A 173 14.20 5.25 2.41
CA LYS A 173 15.19 4.95 1.37
C LYS A 173 14.66 4.08 0.23
N GLU A 174 13.51 3.46 0.40
CA GLU A 174 12.87 2.56 -0.57
C GLU A 174 11.96 3.31 -1.54
N TYR A 175 11.66 4.57 -1.25
CA TYR A 175 10.68 5.38 -1.97
C TYR A 175 11.30 6.69 -2.47
N ASP A 176 10.80 7.20 -3.60
CA ASP A 176 11.10 8.56 -4.07
C ASP A 176 10.27 9.62 -3.32
N GLY A 177 9.10 9.23 -2.81
CA GLY A 177 8.21 10.08 -2.01
C GLY A 177 7.21 9.26 -1.20
N LEU A 178 6.57 9.90 -0.23
CA LEU A 178 5.51 9.32 0.59
C LEU A 178 4.22 10.13 0.43
N ILE A 179 3.10 9.42 0.41
CA ILE A 179 1.78 10.01 0.59
C ILE A 179 1.22 9.50 1.90
N HIS A 180 0.83 10.44 2.75
CA HIS A 180 0.26 10.19 4.06
C HIS A 180 -1.25 10.41 3.99
N LEU A 181 -2.03 9.35 4.15
CA LEU A 181 -3.49 9.41 4.17
C LEU A 181 -3.99 9.45 5.61
N ALA A 182 -4.81 10.43 5.93
CA ALA A 182 -5.32 10.61 7.28
C ALA A 182 -6.80 10.98 7.25
N PRO A 183 -7.68 10.35 8.06
CA PRO A 183 -9.05 10.83 8.21
C PRO A 183 -9.03 12.26 8.76
N PHE A 184 -9.93 13.10 8.29
CA PHE A 184 -10.09 14.43 8.88
C PHE A 184 -10.40 14.31 10.38
N THR A 185 -9.79 15.16 11.20
CA THR A 185 -9.82 15.13 12.68
C THR A 185 -9.12 13.93 13.36
N CYS A 186 -8.41 13.06 12.64
CA CYS A 186 -7.65 11.99 13.27
C CYS A 186 -6.43 12.55 14.04
N MET A 187 -6.55 12.65 15.37
CA MET A 187 -5.51 13.19 16.24
C MET A 187 -4.17 12.43 16.10
N PRO A 188 -4.12 11.07 16.12
CA PRO A 188 -2.87 10.34 15.92
C PRO A 188 -2.14 10.71 14.63
N GLU A 189 -2.86 10.76 13.52
CA GLU A 189 -2.27 11.07 12.22
C GLU A 189 -1.88 12.54 12.10
N THR A 190 -2.63 13.45 12.73
CA THR A 190 -2.25 14.88 12.78
C THR A 190 -0.95 15.07 13.56
N VAL A 191 -0.78 14.34 14.67
CA VAL A 191 0.47 14.35 15.43
C VAL A 191 1.60 13.75 14.59
N ALA A 192 1.37 12.60 13.93
CA ALA A 192 2.34 11.99 13.03
C ALA A 192 2.77 12.95 11.90
N GLN A 193 1.82 13.60 11.24
CA GLN A 193 2.08 14.60 10.20
C GLN A 193 3.00 15.72 10.70
N ASN A 194 2.77 16.24 11.91
CA ASN A 194 3.61 17.30 12.50
C ASN A 194 5.01 16.80 12.87
N ILE A 195 5.15 15.51 13.18
CA ILE A 195 6.43 14.87 13.50
C ILE A 195 7.23 14.55 12.23
N MET A 196 6.57 14.19 11.13
CA MET A 196 7.23 13.75 9.90
C MET A 196 8.33 14.73 9.43
N PRO A 197 8.17 16.06 9.39
CA PRO A 197 9.26 16.97 9.02
C PRO A 197 10.49 16.92 9.93
N ALA A 198 10.34 16.52 11.20
CA ALA A 198 11.42 16.46 12.19
C ALA A 198 12.23 15.15 12.14
N THR A 199 11.79 14.15 11.35
CA THR A 199 12.55 12.91 11.16
C THR A 199 13.84 13.19 10.37
N LYS A 200 14.92 12.46 10.66
CA LYS A 200 16.20 12.58 9.93
C LYS A 200 16.10 12.27 8.44
N GLU A 201 15.11 11.47 8.06
CA GLU A 201 14.90 10.99 6.71
C GLU A 201 14.31 12.08 5.81
N ASN A 202 15.14 12.58 4.88
CA ASN A 202 14.78 13.63 3.93
C ASN A 202 14.05 13.06 2.70
N ILE A 203 12.80 12.64 2.91
CA ILE A 203 11.87 12.22 1.86
C ILE A 203 10.68 13.19 1.77
N SER A 204 10.23 13.51 0.55
CA SER A 204 9.04 14.35 0.34
C SER A 204 7.80 13.62 0.85
N VAL A 205 6.99 14.27 1.67
CA VAL A 205 5.71 13.73 2.14
C VAL A 205 4.57 14.63 1.68
N LEU A 206 3.55 14.06 1.05
CA LEU A 206 2.28 14.73 0.76
C LEU A 206 1.20 14.17 1.69
N THR A 207 0.68 14.98 2.61
CA THR A 207 -0.47 14.56 3.43
C THR A 207 -1.78 14.91 2.74
N ILE A 208 -2.68 13.93 2.64
CA ILE A 208 -4.04 14.09 2.14
C ILE A 208 -4.99 13.74 3.29
N LEU A 209 -5.74 14.76 3.71
CA LEU A 209 -6.82 14.58 4.66
C LEU A 209 -8.05 14.06 3.91
N CYS A 210 -8.55 12.91 4.34
CA CYS A 210 -9.70 12.23 3.79
C CYS A 210 -10.98 12.68 4.50
N ASP A 211 -11.89 13.32 3.76
CA ASP A 211 -13.23 13.70 4.19
C ASP A 211 -14.26 13.59 3.05
N GLU A 212 -15.54 13.73 3.37
CA GLU A 212 -16.63 13.67 2.39
C GLU A 212 -16.68 14.87 1.44
N GLN A 213 -16.04 15.99 1.80
CA GLN A 213 -16.04 17.23 1.02
C GLN A 213 -14.88 17.29 0.01
N MET A 214 -14.05 16.25 -0.05
CA MET A 214 -12.92 16.17 -0.95
C MET A 214 -13.32 16.30 -2.42
N ASN A 215 -12.77 17.32 -3.09
CA ASN A 215 -12.89 17.46 -4.52
C ASN A 215 -11.83 16.59 -5.24
N LYS A 216 -12.29 15.62 -6.03
CA LYS A 216 -11.45 14.75 -6.84
C LYS A 216 -10.47 15.52 -7.73
N THR A 217 -10.93 16.59 -8.40
CA THR A 217 -10.06 17.39 -9.26
C THR A 217 -8.93 18.05 -8.47
N GLY A 218 -9.26 18.62 -7.30
CA GLY A 218 -8.25 19.23 -6.41
C GLY A 218 -7.23 18.22 -5.91
N MET A 219 -7.65 17.00 -5.57
CA MET A 219 -6.74 15.92 -5.20
C MET A 219 -5.81 15.55 -6.37
N LEU A 220 -6.35 15.35 -7.58
CA LEU A 220 -5.56 15.00 -8.76
C LEU A 220 -4.46 16.02 -9.05
N THR A 221 -4.78 17.32 -9.03
CA THR A 221 -3.78 18.37 -9.24
C THR A 221 -2.67 18.34 -8.19
N ARG A 222 -2.99 18.02 -6.93
CA ARG A 222 -1.98 17.87 -5.87
C ARG A 222 -1.08 16.66 -6.12
N LEU A 223 -1.64 15.54 -6.60
CA LEU A 223 -0.86 14.36 -6.97
C LEU A 223 0.07 14.64 -8.16
N GLU A 224 -0.44 15.30 -9.20
CA GLU A 224 0.35 15.71 -10.36
C GLU A 224 1.53 16.59 -9.96
N ALA A 225 1.26 17.66 -9.19
CA ALA A 225 2.29 18.56 -8.69
C ALA A 225 3.33 17.83 -7.82
N PHE A 226 2.89 16.89 -6.98
CA PHE A 226 3.79 16.10 -6.15
C PHE A 226 4.68 15.18 -7.00
N VAL A 227 4.10 14.47 -7.98
CA VAL A 227 4.84 13.62 -8.91
C VAL A 227 5.87 14.43 -9.70
N ASP A 228 5.52 15.63 -10.16
CA ASP A 228 6.44 16.49 -10.88
C ASP A 228 7.59 17.00 -10.02
N LEU A 229 7.32 17.32 -8.74
CA LEU A 229 8.34 17.62 -7.74
C LEU A 229 9.31 16.44 -7.57
N LEU A 230 8.80 15.21 -7.46
CA LEU A 230 9.64 14.01 -7.33
C LEU A 230 10.49 13.77 -8.59
N LYS A 231 9.92 13.93 -9.78
CA LYS A 231 10.65 13.85 -11.05
C LYS A 231 11.77 14.89 -11.12
N SER A 232 11.51 16.11 -10.65
CA SER A 232 12.52 17.17 -10.59
C SER A 232 13.68 16.81 -9.66
N ARG A 233 13.38 16.35 -8.44
CA ARG A 233 14.41 15.91 -7.47
C ARG A 233 15.26 14.76 -8.01
N ARG A 234 14.63 13.77 -8.66
CA ARG A 234 15.34 12.63 -9.27
C ARG A 234 16.29 13.07 -10.38
N ARG A 235 15.86 14.00 -11.24
CA ARG A 235 16.71 14.59 -12.29
C ARG A 235 17.90 15.35 -11.70
N ALA A 236 17.68 16.19 -10.69
CA ALA A 236 18.76 16.92 -10.01
C ALA A 236 19.81 15.96 -9.39
N ARG A 237 19.35 14.88 -8.74
CA ARG A 237 20.24 13.86 -8.17
C ARG A 237 21.10 13.17 -9.24
N ASN A 238 20.49 12.77 -10.36
CA ASN A 238 21.20 12.11 -11.46
C ASN A 238 22.24 13.05 -12.12
N ASN A 239 21.90 14.33 -12.26
CA ASN A 239 22.81 15.32 -12.84
C ASN A 239 24.04 15.59 -11.95
N ASN A 240 23.89 15.57 -10.62
CA ASN A 240 25.02 15.74 -9.71
C ASN A 240 25.96 14.52 -9.74
N GLN A 241 25.42 13.30 -9.82
CA GLN A 241 26.22 12.08 -9.93
C GLN A 241 27.05 12.01 -11.22
N HIS A 242 26.55 12.53 -12.33
CA HIS A 242 27.29 12.63 -13.59
C HIS A 242 28.40 13.70 -13.60
N LYS A 243 28.37 14.67 -12.68
CA LYS A 243 29.43 15.69 -12.56
C LYS A 243 30.59 15.25 -11.64
N GLU A 244 30.35 14.27 -10.78
CA GLU A 244 31.32 13.72 -9.83
C GLU A 244 32.00 12.44 -10.33
N SER A 245 31.57 11.90 -11.48
CA SER A 245 32.16 10.74 -12.17
C SER A 245 33.03 11.19 -13.34
#